data_AF-A0A1I2RIX2-F1
#
_entry.id   AF-A0A1I2RIX2-F1
#
_cell.length_a   1.000
_cell.length_b   1.000
_cell.length_c   1.000
_cell.angle_alpha   90.00
_cell.angle_beta   90.00
_cell.angle_gamma   90.00
#
_symmetry.space_group_name_H-M   'P 1'
#
loop_
_entity.id
_entity.type
_entity.pdbx_description
1 polymer ?
#
loop_
_entity_poly.entity_id
_entity_poly.type
_entity_poly.pdbx_seq_one_letter_code
_entity_poly.pdbx_strand_id
1 'polypeptide(L)'
;MKFNSYSFLVLFAVVAFSISSCSDSDENPQDQQSSNPLPDFGDADGVMAAIKAKSNLPDGTPSLPGMADILIDVANANFYSSPSGGTLVNVGAVSLNEFDLQNVGGNAYINNFTDITLEINSGQTNKWSVTGDNGFAGFTHTTTKPMPGVVRFQTSVPEEFTLSAGVELSVQQLPSGVDNLLWVVSDGSKVITKEARATSVTFSASELNELSASGTALVQVAAYNSESQTFGGKKIYFINETVDSKFVTLN
;
A
#
# COMPACT_ATOMS: atom_id res chain seq x y z
N MET A 1 -40.36 69.16 -6.45
CA MET A 1 -39.80 70.08 -7.47
C MET A 1 -38.52 69.44 -8.02
N LYS A 2 -38.31 69.48 -9.33
CA LYS A 2 -37.38 68.67 -10.14
C LYS A 2 -35.93 69.22 -10.20
N PHE A 3 -35.05 68.39 -10.80
CA PHE A 3 -33.75 68.60 -11.49
C PHE A 3 -32.53 68.06 -10.73
N ASN A 4 -31.97 66.89 -11.14
CA ASN A 4 -31.02 66.61 -12.25
C ASN A 4 -29.64 67.27 -12.05
N SER A 5 -28.48 66.78 -12.48
CA SER A 5 -27.89 65.49 -12.90
C SER A 5 -26.46 65.84 -13.38
N TYR A 6 -25.55 64.85 -13.38
CA TYR A 6 -24.29 64.76 -14.17
C TYR A 6 -23.12 65.69 -13.77
N SER A 7 -21.83 65.38 -13.98
CA SER A 7 -21.00 64.19 -14.25
C SER A 7 -19.57 64.72 -14.53
N PHE A 8 -18.57 63.82 -14.62
CA PHE A 8 -17.20 64.00 -15.17
C PHE A 8 -16.09 64.54 -14.23
N LEU A 9 -15.13 63.71 -13.77
CA LEU A 9 -13.84 63.27 -14.41
C LEU A 9 -12.81 64.43 -14.48
N VAL A 10 -11.51 64.33 -14.14
CA VAL A 10 -10.58 63.25 -13.76
C VAL A 10 -9.20 63.89 -13.41
N LEU A 11 -8.29 63.11 -12.79
CA LEU A 11 -6.81 63.15 -12.89
C LEU A 11 -5.94 63.67 -11.71
N PHE A 12 -5.42 62.69 -10.95
CA PHE A 12 -4.00 62.40 -10.59
C PHE A 12 -3.01 63.52 -10.16
N ALA A 13 -2.42 63.35 -8.94
CA ALA A 13 -0.97 63.44 -8.62
C ALA A 13 -0.74 63.09 -7.12
N VAL A 14 -0.34 61.87 -6.78
CA VAL A 14 1.03 61.46 -6.35
C VAL A 14 1.67 62.34 -5.25
N VAL A 15 1.68 61.84 -4.00
CA VAL A 15 2.83 61.94 -3.09
C VAL A 15 3.00 60.58 -2.41
N ALA A 16 4.24 60.10 -2.44
CA ALA A 16 4.67 58.77 -2.07
C ALA A 16 5.21 58.70 -0.62
N PHE A 17 5.31 57.46 -0.12
CA PHE A 17 6.04 56.96 1.07
C PHE A 17 5.51 57.43 2.45
N SER A 18 5.05 56.53 3.33
CA SER A 18 5.94 55.60 4.04
C SER A 18 5.19 54.37 4.60
N ILE A 19 5.52 53.23 4.02
CA ILE A 19 5.66 51.87 4.57
C ILE A 19 5.85 51.76 6.10
N SER A 20 5.01 50.93 6.73
CA SER A 20 5.41 49.97 7.77
C SER A 20 4.55 48.71 7.61
N SER A 21 4.90 47.93 6.60
CA SER A 21 4.50 46.53 6.45
C SER A 21 5.19 45.73 7.55
N CYS A 22 4.42 45.15 8.48
CA CYS A 22 4.87 43.97 9.20
C CYS A 22 4.59 42.79 8.28
N SER A 23 5.58 42.46 7.45
CA SER A 23 5.65 41.22 6.69
C SER A 23 6.45 40.19 7.47
N ASP A 24 5.92 38.98 7.45
CA ASP A 24 6.55 37.67 7.61
C ASP A 24 7.18 37.32 8.97
N SER A 25 6.44 36.51 9.70
CA SER A 25 6.99 35.26 10.21
C SER A 25 6.16 34.16 9.57
N ASP A 26 6.61 33.74 8.38
CA ASP A 26 6.25 32.48 7.76
C ASP A 26 6.52 31.33 8.75
N GLU A 27 5.55 31.03 9.61
CA GLU A 27 5.30 29.63 9.93
C GLU A 27 4.61 29.05 8.71
N ASN A 28 5.40 28.78 7.66
CA ASN A 28 5.05 27.72 6.76
C ASN A 28 5.16 26.47 7.64
N PRO A 29 4.06 25.80 8.07
CA PRO A 29 4.24 24.44 8.52
C PRO A 29 4.87 23.77 7.31
N GLN A 30 6.16 23.43 7.41
CA GLN A 30 6.69 22.46 6.47
C GLN A 30 5.73 21.30 6.60
N ASP A 31 4.97 21.05 5.52
CA ASP A 31 4.24 19.82 5.35
C ASP A 31 5.22 18.74 5.79
N GLN A 32 5.01 18.18 6.99
CA GLN A 32 5.58 16.89 7.31
C GLN A 32 4.83 15.98 6.38
N GLN A 33 5.32 15.92 5.14
CA GLN A 33 4.93 14.93 4.19
C GLN A 33 5.37 13.64 4.87
N SER A 34 4.42 13.01 5.56
CA SER A 34 4.58 11.68 6.11
C SER A 34 4.96 10.82 4.92
N SER A 35 6.26 10.53 4.79
CA SER A 35 6.72 9.62 3.77
C SER A 35 6.29 8.25 4.26
N ASN A 36 5.10 7.84 3.84
CA ASN A 36 4.64 6.48 4.05
C ASN A 36 5.75 5.53 3.63
N PRO A 37 6.33 4.74 4.55
CA PRO A 37 7.16 3.65 4.14
C PRO A 37 6.24 2.65 3.46
N LEU A 38 6.30 2.62 2.13
CA LEU A 38 5.99 1.44 1.35
C LEU A 38 7.32 0.73 1.11
N PRO A 39 7.33 -0.61 0.98
CA PRO A 39 8.49 -1.31 0.47
C PRO A 39 8.90 -0.68 -0.87
N ASP A 40 9.97 0.12 -0.85
CA ASP A 40 10.46 0.83 -2.03
C ASP A 40 11.53 -0.01 -2.70
N PHE A 41 11.19 -0.53 -3.87
CA PHE A 41 12.12 -1.23 -4.75
C PHE A 41 12.59 -0.28 -5.84
N GLY A 42 13.10 0.88 -5.42
CA GLY A 42 13.46 2.00 -6.29
C GLY A 42 14.54 1.71 -7.33
N ASP A 43 15.06 0.48 -7.45
CA ASP A 43 15.94 0.03 -8.53
C ASP A 43 15.42 -1.20 -9.28
N ALA A 44 14.15 -1.56 -9.07
CA ALA A 44 13.52 -2.72 -9.70
C ALA A 44 13.22 -2.48 -11.18
N ASP A 45 13.61 -3.44 -12.02
CA ASP A 45 13.06 -3.61 -13.35
C ASP A 45 11.79 -4.47 -13.33
N GLY A 46 11.55 -5.21 -12.25
CA GLY A 46 10.30 -5.96 -12.06
C GLY A 46 10.07 -6.33 -10.60
N VAL A 47 8.79 -6.48 -10.25
CA VAL A 47 8.33 -6.87 -8.92
C VAL A 47 7.32 -8.00 -9.08
N MET A 48 7.51 -9.08 -8.33
CA MET A 48 6.66 -10.26 -8.33
C MET A 48 6.26 -10.57 -6.89
N ALA A 49 4.97 -10.53 -6.59
CA ALA A 49 4.43 -10.70 -5.26
C ALA A 49 3.52 -11.94 -5.19
N ALA A 50 3.83 -12.83 -4.24
CA ALA A 50 2.97 -13.93 -3.83
C ALA A 50 2.37 -13.59 -2.46
N ILE A 51 1.05 -13.41 -2.44
CA ILE A 51 0.32 -12.85 -1.30
C ILE A 51 -0.72 -13.86 -0.83
N LYS A 52 -0.73 -14.14 0.48
CA LYS A 52 -1.82 -14.87 1.13
C LYS A 52 -2.61 -13.90 2.01
N ALA A 53 -3.80 -13.54 1.55
CA ALA A 53 -4.68 -12.62 2.26
C ALA A 53 -5.70 -13.37 3.11
N LYS A 54 -5.83 -12.99 4.38
CA LYS A 54 -6.91 -13.43 5.26
C LYS A 54 -8.12 -12.55 5.07
N SER A 55 -9.24 -13.16 4.70
CA SER A 55 -10.53 -12.49 4.64
C SER A 55 -11.17 -12.51 6.03
N ASN A 56 -11.33 -11.34 6.64
CA ASN A 56 -12.10 -11.20 7.86
C ASN A 56 -13.59 -11.18 7.51
N LEU A 57 -14.36 -12.02 8.21
CA LEU A 57 -15.80 -12.08 8.08
C LEU A 57 -16.43 -10.97 8.93
N PRO A 58 -17.55 -10.35 8.48
CA PRO A 58 -18.29 -9.40 9.30
C PRO A 58 -18.71 -10.00 10.65
N ASP A 59 -18.85 -9.15 11.66
CA ASP A 59 -19.31 -9.59 12.98
C ASP A 59 -20.69 -10.26 12.90
N GLY A 60 -20.83 -11.35 13.65
CA GLY A 60 -22.02 -12.19 13.64
C GLY A 60 -22.05 -13.23 12.51
N THR A 61 -21.03 -13.31 11.64
CA THR A 61 -20.91 -14.42 10.70
C THR A 61 -20.71 -15.73 11.47
N PRO A 62 -21.56 -16.75 11.28
CA PRO A 62 -21.42 -18.02 12.00
C PRO A 62 -20.07 -18.68 11.68
N SER A 63 -19.27 -18.95 12.71
CA SER A 63 -18.06 -19.78 12.55
C SER A 63 -18.48 -21.22 12.31
N LEU A 64 -18.10 -21.81 11.18
CA LEU A 64 -18.26 -23.24 10.94
C LEU A 64 -17.18 -23.98 11.73
N PRO A 65 -17.54 -24.94 12.63
CA PRO A 65 -16.55 -25.76 13.29
C PRO A 65 -15.61 -26.44 12.28
N GLY A 66 -14.31 -26.22 12.41
CA GLY A 66 -13.30 -26.73 11.49
C GLY A 66 -12.86 -25.76 10.37
N MET A 67 -13.48 -24.57 10.27
CA MET A 67 -13.04 -23.49 9.38
C MET A 67 -12.67 -22.25 10.20
N ALA A 68 -11.39 -22.10 10.51
CA ALA A 68 -10.91 -20.97 11.30
C ALA A 68 -10.77 -19.69 10.47
N ASP A 69 -10.39 -19.79 9.19
CA ASP A 69 -10.18 -18.63 8.32
C ASP A 69 -10.50 -18.94 6.86
N ILE A 70 -10.82 -17.88 6.11
CA ILE A 70 -10.82 -17.88 4.66
C ILE A 70 -9.52 -17.21 4.21
N LEU A 71 -8.63 -17.99 3.61
CA LEU A 71 -7.36 -17.52 3.06
C LEU A 71 -7.47 -17.51 1.54
N ILE A 72 -7.04 -16.41 0.93
CA ILE A 72 -7.10 -16.16 -0.51
C ILE A 72 -5.66 -16.02 -1.01
N ASP A 73 -5.35 -16.77 -2.05
CA ASP A 73 -4.07 -16.67 -2.76
C ASP A 73 -4.18 -15.60 -3.85
N VAL A 74 -3.23 -14.67 -3.84
CA VAL A 74 -3.14 -13.60 -4.82
C VAL A 74 -1.71 -13.58 -5.35
N ALA A 75 -1.59 -13.50 -6.67
CA ALA A 75 -0.31 -13.26 -7.31
C ALA A 75 -0.39 -12.00 -8.16
N ASN A 76 0.67 -11.20 -8.10
CA ASN A 76 0.86 -10.07 -8.99
C ASN A 76 2.30 -10.04 -9.50
N ALA A 77 2.49 -9.73 -10.77
CA ALA A 77 3.80 -9.44 -11.31
C ALA A 77 3.74 -8.24 -12.27
N ASN A 78 4.69 -7.33 -12.12
CA ASN A 78 4.82 -6.12 -12.90
C ASN A 78 6.26 -5.97 -13.36
N PHE A 79 6.45 -5.59 -14.62
CA PHE A 79 7.76 -5.38 -15.23
C PHE A 79 7.79 -4.00 -15.84
N TYR A 80 8.89 -3.27 -15.63
CA TYR A 80 9.00 -1.85 -15.98
C TYR A 80 9.97 -1.65 -17.14
N SER A 81 9.66 -0.72 -18.03
CA SER A 81 10.54 -0.35 -19.14
C SER A 81 11.86 0.28 -18.70
N SER A 82 11.90 0.84 -17.49
CA SER A 82 13.09 1.40 -16.83
C SER A 82 13.11 1.04 -15.34
N PRO A 83 14.30 0.93 -14.72
CA PRO A 83 14.42 0.85 -13.27
C PRO A 83 13.73 2.02 -12.58
N SER A 84 13.31 1.83 -11.33
CA SER A 84 12.72 2.89 -10.49
C SER A 84 11.34 3.38 -10.94
N GLY A 85 10.68 2.65 -11.83
CA GLY A 85 9.40 3.02 -12.41
C GLY A 85 9.50 3.41 -13.88
N GLY A 86 8.40 3.17 -14.59
CA GLY A 86 8.25 3.32 -16.04
C GLY A 86 6.89 2.77 -16.47
N THR A 87 6.67 2.65 -17.77
CA THR A 87 5.48 1.95 -18.28
C THR A 87 5.62 0.45 -18.06
N LEU A 88 4.51 -0.22 -17.73
CA LEU A 88 4.50 -1.67 -17.62
C LEU A 88 4.72 -2.32 -19.00
N VAL A 89 5.55 -3.36 -19.04
CA VAL A 89 5.90 -4.09 -20.27
C VAL A 89 5.41 -5.53 -20.21
N ASN A 90 4.97 -6.03 -21.37
CA ASN A 90 4.65 -7.44 -21.53
C ASN A 90 5.96 -8.22 -21.66
N VAL A 91 6.17 -9.26 -20.84
CA VAL A 91 7.37 -10.09 -20.85
C VAL A 91 7.08 -11.53 -21.28
N GLY A 92 5.98 -11.72 -22.02
CA GLY A 92 5.44 -13.01 -22.41
C GLY A 92 4.61 -13.65 -21.29
N ALA A 93 4.66 -14.98 -21.17
CA ALA A 93 3.92 -15.71 -20.14
C ALA A 93 4.66 -15.67 -18.80
N VAL A 94 3.89 -15.55 -17.73
CA VAL A 94 4.37 -15.51 -16.34
C VAL A 94 3.56 -16.51 -15.53
N SER A 95 4.20 -17.30 -14.68
CA SER A 95 3.51 -18.25 -13.79
C SER A 95 4.12 -18.28 -12.39
N LEU A 96 3.27 -18.62 -11.42
CA LEU A 96 3.62 -18.86 -10.02
C LEU A 96 3.21 -20.28 -9.66
N ASN A 97 4.13 -21.10 -9.15
CA ASN A 97 3.89 -22.48 -8.76
C ASN A 97 3.19 -23.30 -9.85
N GLU A 98 3.55 -23.05 -11.11
CA GLU A 98 2.97 -23.69 -12.30
C GLU A 98 1.54 -23.24 -12.66
N PHE A 99 0.99 -22.26 -11.93
CA PHE A 99 -0.23 -21.55 -12.29
C PHE A 99 0.08 -20.35 -13.18
N ASP A 100 -0.43 -20.36 -14.40
CA ASP A 100 -0.26 -19.27 -15.34
C ASP A 100 -1.02 -18.02 -14.89
N LEU A 101 -0.32 -16.88 -14.87
CA LEU A 101 -0.93 -15.58 -14.62
C LEU A 101 -1.53 -15.02 -15.92
N GLN A 102 -2.67 -14.35 -15.79
CA GLN A 102 -3.25 -13.57 -16.88
C GLN A 102 -2.59 -12.20 -16.96
N ASN A 103 -2.27 -11.78 -18.17
CA ASN A 103 -1.90 -10.39 -18.46
C ASN A 103 -3.19 -9.58 -18.60
N VAL A 104 -3.44 -8.69 -17.65
CA VAL A 104 -4.58 -7.78 -17.67
C VAL A 104 -4.18 -6.44 -18.28
N GLY A 105 -5.18 -5.67 -18.74
CA GLY A 105 -4.97 -4.41 -19.45
C GLY A 105 -3.89 -3.53 -18.80
N GLY A 106 -2.95 -3.06 -19.62
CA GLY A 106 -1.79 -2.31 -19.15
C GLY A 106 -0.57 -3.16 -18.79
N ASN A 107 -0.49 -4.43 -19.19
CA ASN A 107 0.67 -5.32 -18.97
C ASN A 107 0.97 -5.69 -17.51
N ALA A 108 -0.03 -5.59 -16.62
CA ALA A 108 0.06 -6.16 -15.29
C ALA A 108 -0.30 -7.65 -15.34
N TYR A 109 0.39 -8.49 -14.57
CA TYR A 109 0.09 -9.91 -14.46
C TYR A 109 -0.59 -10.17 -13.12
N ILE A 110 -1.72 -10.89 -13.14
CA ILE A 110 -2.43 -11.33 -11.94
C ILE A 110 -2.85 -12.79 -12.07
N ASN A 111 -3.17 -13.46 -10.97
CA ASN A 111 -3.73 -14.81 -11.03
C ASN A 111 -5.06 -14.86 -11.80
N ASN A 112 -5.37 -16.01 -12.39
CA ASN A 112 -6.67 -16.21 -13.02
C ASN A 112 -7.76 -16.19 -11.95
N PHE A 113 -8.89 -15.54 -12.25
CA PHE A 113 -10.01 -15.45 -11.31
C PHE A 113 -10.66 -16.81 -11.01
N THR A 114 -10.42 -17.81 -11.85
CA THR A 114 -10.89 -19.19 -11.64
C THR A 114 -9.95 -20.02 -10.77
N ASP A 115 -8.72 -19.57 -10.55
CA ASP A 115 -7.75 -20.28 -9.72
C ASP A 115 -8.04 -19.95 -8.27
N ILE A 116 -8.69 -20.89 -7.60
CA ILE A 116 -9.08 -20.76 -6.17
C ILE A 116 -7.89 -20.94 -5.22
N THR A 117 -6.73 -21.37 -5.73
CA THR A 117 -5.48 -21.58 -5.01
C THR A 117 -4.31 -21.41 -5.97
N LEU A 118 -3.17 -20.98 -5.45
CA LEU A 118 -1.89 -20.90 -6.16
C LEU A 118 -0.80 -21.70 -5.42
N GLU A 119 -1.22 -22.55 -4.48
CA GLU A 119 -0.34 -23.30 -3.57
C GLU A 119 0.62 -22.40 -2.78
N ILE A 120 0.24 -21.16 -2.54
CA ILE A 120 0.99 -20.28 -1.66
C ILE A 120 0.72 -20.77 -0.24
N ASN A 121 1.70 -21.27 0.52
CA ASN A 121 1.47 -21.64 1.93
C ASN A 121 2.60 -21.19 2.83
N SER A 122 2.28 -20.85 4.08
CA SER A 122 3.29 -20.46 5.08
C SER A 122 4.40 -21.50 5.21
N GLY A 123 5.66 -21.04 5.20
CA GLY A 123 6.83 -21.89 5.24
C GLY A 123 7.23 -22.52 3.90
N GLN A 124 6.45 -22.37 2.83
CA GLN A 124 6.81 -22.85 1.49
C GLN A 124 7.53 -21.76 0.68
N THR A 125 8.47 -22.17 -0.16
CA THR A 125 9.09 -21.32 -1.18
C THR A 125 8.24 -21.30 -2.45
N ASN A 126 8.24 -20.19 -3.16
CA ASN A 126 7.44 -20.00 -4.36
C ASN A 126 8.32 -20.10 -5.62
N LYS A 127 7.83 -20.78 -6.66
CA LYS A 127 8.53 -20.91 -7.96
C LYS A 127 7.88 -20.01 -8.99
N TRP A 128 8.65 -19.04 -9.49
CA TRP A 128 8.26 -18.13 -10.54
C TRP A 128 8.87 -18.56 -11.88
N SER A 129 8.12 -18.39 -12.97
CA SER A 129 8.62 -18.58 -14.33
C SER A 129 8.18 -17.43 -15.22
N VAL A 130 9.07 -16.98 -16.09
CA VAL A 130 8.84 -15.92 -17.08
C VAL A 130 9.46 -16.35 -18.40
N THR A 131 8.71 -16.28 -19.50
CA THR A 131 9.24 -16.68 -20.82
C THR A 131 10.25 -15.69 -21.38
N GLY A 132 10.11 -14.41 -21.03
CA GLY A 132 10.95 -13.32 -21.51
C GLY A 132 10.46 -12.74 -22.84
N ASP A 133 10.37 -11.42 -22.90
CA ASP A 133 10.11 -10.61 -24.10
C ASP A 133 10.45 -9.14 -23.81
N ASN A 134 10.41 -8.26 -24.81
CA ASN A 134 10.53 -6.80 -24.67
C ASN A 134 11.72 -6.34 -23.81
N GLY A 135 12.87 -6.99 -24.00
CA GLY A 135 14.12 -6.67 -23.31
C GLY A 135 14.33 -7.41 -21.97
N PHE A 136 13.40 -8.28 -21.57
CA PHE A 136 13.57 -9.19 -20.43
C PHE A 136 14.00 -10.58 -20.90
N ALA A 137 15.01 -11.15 -20.24
CA ALA A 137 15.38 -12.54 -20.43
C ALA A 137 14.36 -13.45 -19.74
N GLY A 138 14.08 -14.61 -20.35
CA GLY A 138 13.29 -15.66 -19.69
C GLY A 138 14.05 -16.27 -18.51
N PHE A 139 13.33 -16.65 -17.46
CA PHE A 139 13.90 -17.26 -16.27
C PHE A 139 12.92 -18.18 -15.54
N THR A 140 13.47 -19.07 -14.72
CA THR A 140 12.76 -19.77 -13.66
C THR A 140 13.52 -19.55 -12.36
N HIS A 141 12.81 -19.17 -11.30
CA HIS A 141 13.40 -18.86 -10.01
C HIS A 141 12.52 -19.40 -8.88
N THR A 142 13.12 -20.16 -7.95
CA THR A 142 12.46 -20.54 -6.70
C THR A 142 12.98 -19.64 -5.60
N THR A 143 12.07 -18.99 -4.86
CA THR A 143 12.46 -18.06 -3.82
C THR A 143 13.28 -18.76 -2.75
N THR A 144 14.34 -18.12 -2.25
CA THR A 144 15.12 -18.67 -1.13
C THR A 144 14.47 -18.38 0.21
N LYS A 145 13.79 -17.22 0.31
CA LYS A 145 12.91 -16.92 1.44
C LYS A 145 11.57 -17.63 1.28
N PRO A 146 11.10 -18.38 2.29
CA PRO A 146 9.77 -18.99 2.27
C PRO A 146 8.68 -17.96 2.59
N MET A 147 7.42 -18.28 2.29
CA MET A 147 6.26 -17.50 2.71
C MET A 147 6.26 -17.27 4.23
N PRO A 148 5.99 -16.04 4.69
CA PRO A 148 5.80 -15.76 6.11
C PRO A 148 4.70 -16.62 6.74
N GLY A 149 4.78 -16.78 8.06
CA GLY A 149 3.64 -17.28 8.84
C GLY A 149 2.45 -16.33 8.71
N VAL A 150 1.22 -16.85 8.81
CA VAL A 150 0.00 -16.04 8.75
C VAL A 150 0.00 -15.00 9.89
N VAL A 151 0.02 -13.72 9.53
CA VAL A 151 -0.17 -12.62 10.47
C VAL A 151 -1.62 -12.51 10.91
N ARG A 152 -1.85 -12.13 12.17
CA ARG A 152 -3.19 -11.97 12.73
C ARG A 152 -3.26 -10.79 13.68
N PHE A 153 -4.25 -9.93 13.52
CA PHE A 153 -4.55 -8.93 14.54
C PHE A 153 -4.94 -9.57 15.87
N GLN A 154 -4.62 -8.89 16.97
CA GLN A 154 -5.21 -9.18 18.28
C GLN A 154 -6.71 -8.92 18.24
N THR A 155 -7.49 -9.69 18.99
CA THR A 155 -8.94 -9.45 19.12
C THR A 155 -9.26 -8.12 19.81
N SER A 156 -8.29 -7.51 20.49
CA SER A 156 -8.41 -6.20 21.13
C SER A 156 -8.26 -5.02 20.18
N VAL A 157 -7.93 -5.24 18.89
CA VAL A 157 -7.90 -4.14 17.90
C VAL A 157 -9.33 -3.60 17.72
N PRO A 158 -9.57 -2.31 18.01
CA PRO A 158 -10.93 -1.77 18.01
C PRO A 158 -11.59 -1.84 16.63
N GLU A 159 -12.92 -1.89 16.60
CA GLU A 159 -13.72 -1.64 15.39
C GLU A 159 -13.94 -0.16 15.10
N GLU A 160 -13.73 0.71 16.09
CA GLU A 160 -13.95 2.15 15.98
C GLU A 160 -12.74 2.91 16.51
N PHE A 161 -12.24 3.88 15.74
CA PHE A 161 -11.15 4.76 16.15
C PHE A 161 -11.61 6.20 16.18
N THR A 162 -11.06 6.97 17.12
CA THR A 162 -11.18 8.42 17.11
C THR A 162 -9.87 9.00 16.58
N LEU A 163 -9.92 9.71 15.45
CA LEU A 163 -8.71 10.23 14.79
C LEU A 163 -7.91 11.14 15.73
N SER A 164 -8.59 11.93 16.56
CA SER A 164 -7.95 12.84 17.53
C SER A 164 -7.29 12.15 18.73
N ALA A 165 -7.54 10.85 18.95
CA ALA A 165 -6.94 10.07 20.02
C ALA A 165 -5.73 9.24 19.56
N GLY A 166 -5.59 8.98 18.25
CA GLY A 166 -4.67 7.98 17.74
C GLY A 166 -5.21 6.55 17.91
N VAL A 167 -4.45 5.56 17.44
CA VAL A 167 -4.79 4.13 17.58
C VAL A 167 -3.53 3.30 17.75
N GLU A 168 -3.57 2.29 18.62
CA GLU A 168 -2.57 1.22 18.65
C GLU A 168 -3.13 -0.02 17.93
N LEU A 169 -2.41 -0.46 16.90
CA LEU A 169 -2.67 -1.74 16.23
C LEU A 169 -1.71 -2.78 16.80
N SER A 170 -2.20 -4.01 16.98
CA SER A 170 -1.40 -5.10 17.54
C SER A 170 -1.71 -6.45 16.90
N VAL A 171 -0.70 -7.31 16.79
CA VAL A 171 -0.80 -8.67 16.28
C VAL A 171 -0.61 -9.71 17.38
N GLN A 172 -1.12 -10.91 17.16
CA GLN A 172 -1.06 -12.02 18.12
C GLN A 172 0.37 -12.40 18.48
N GLN A 173 1.23 -12.45 17.48
CA GLN A 173 2.66 -12.74 17.58
C GLN A 173 3.36 -12.26 16.32
N LEU A 174 4.69 -12.12 16.37
CA LEU A 174 5.49 -11.87 15.18
C LEU A 174 5.57 -13.16 14.34
N PRO A 175 5.13 -13.17 13.06
CA PRO A 175 5.22 -14.36 12.24
C PRO A 175 6.66 -14.79 11.94
N SER A 176 6.87 -16.09 11.74
CA SER A 176 8.17 -16.62 11.28
C SER A 176 8.45 -16.23 9.82
N GLY A 177 9.73 -16.17 9.46
CA GLY A 177 10.14 -15.95 8.06
C GLY A 177 9.84 -14.54 7.55
N VAL A 178 9.74 -13.55 8.45
CA VAL A 178 9.41 -12.17 8.10
C VAL A 178 10.65 -11.28 8.18
N ASP A 179 10.79 -10.36 7.24
CA ASP A 179 11.77 -9.26 7.33
C ASP A 179 11.16 -8.14 8.18
N ASN A 180 9.96 -7.68 7.82
CA ASN A 180 9.25 -6.61 8.49
C ASN A 180 7.71 -6.74 8.43
N LEU A 181 6.99 -5.96 9.24
CA LEU A 181 5.54 -5.78 9.13
C LEU A 181 5.23 -4.39 8.59
N LEU A 182 4.38 -4.34 7.57
CA LEU A 182 3.76 -3.11 7.07
C LEU A 182 2.37 -2.97 7.69
N TRP A 183 2.16 -1.89 8.41
CA TRP A 183 0.91 -1.52 9.07
C TRP A 183 0.25 -0.44 8.26
N VAL A 184 -1.06 -0.52 8.08
CA VAL A 184 -1.82 0.36 7.19
C VAL A 184 -3.10 0.81 7.88
N VAL A 185 -3.42 2.09 7.77
CA VAL A 185 -4.72 2.69 8.08
C VAL A 185 -5.19 3.46 6.86
N SER A 186 -6.41 3.22 6.40
CA SER A 186 -6.99 3.91 5.25
C SER A 186 -8.43 4.32 5.52
N ASP A 187 -8.79 5.54 5.10
CA ASP A 187 -10.18 6.01 5.09
C ASP A 187 -10.93 5.64 3.79
N GLY A 188 -10.26 4.96 2.86
CA GLY A 188 -10.72 4.61 1.51
C GLY A 188 -10.23 5.56 0.40
N SER A 189 -9.76 6.75 0.75
CA SER A 189 -9.18 7.74 -0.17
C SER A 189 -7.69 7.98 0.08
N LYS A 190 -7.29 8.01 1.34
CA LYS A 190 -5.94 8.22 1.82
C LYS A 190 -5.47 7.00 2.61
N VAL A 191 -4.16 6.85 2.70
CA VAL A 191 -3.51 5.72 3.32
C VAL A 191 -2.33 6.22 4.14
N ILE A 192 -2.26 5.83 5.40
CA ILE A 192 -1.12 6.02 6.29
C ILE A 192 -0.54 4.65 6.60
N THR A 193 0.78 4.52 6.52
CA THR A 193 1.53 3.29 6.72
C THR A 193 2.66 3.50 7.70
N LYS A 194 3.03 2.41 8.37
CA LYS A 194 4.24 2.30 9.17
C LYS A 194 4.89 0.97 8.90
N GLU A 195 6.20 0.93 8.96
CA GLU A 195 6.96 -0.31 8.84
C GLU A 195 7.68 -0.56 10.18
N ALA A 196 7.36 -1.66 10.85
CA ALA A 196 7.95 -1.98 12.14
C ALA A 196 7.89 -3.48 12.45
N ARG A 197 9.04 -4.05 12.79
CA ARG A 197 9.17 -5.46 13.19
C ARG A 197 8.85 -5.61 14.68
N ALA A 198 7.63 -5.22 15.03
CA ALA A 198 7.11 -5.24 16.38
C ALA A 198 5.75 -5.93 16.40
N THR A 199 5.27 -6.34 17.57
CA THR A 199 3.92 -6.90 17.71
C THR A 199 2.84 -5.81 17.83
N SER A 200 3.22 -4.54 17.96
CA SER A 200 2.31 -3.41 17.96
C SER A 200 2.94 -2.17 17.34
N VAL A 201 2.08 -1.27 16.85
CA VAL A 201 2.46 0.07 16.42
C VAL A 201 1.37 1.06 16.81
N THR A 202 1.77 2.26 17.22
CA THR A 202 0.85 3.36 17.49
C THR A 202 0.85 4.33 16.32
N PHE A 203 -0.32 4.64 15.77
CA PHE A 203 -0.55 5.80 14.91
C PHE A 203 -1.05 6.95 15.79
N SER A 204 -0.27 8.01 15.87
CA SER A 204 -0.61 9.20 16.65
C SER A 204 -1.72 10.01 15.99
N ALA A 205 -2.42 10.83 16.77
CA ALA A 205 -3.46 11.72 16.24
C ALA A 205 -2.94 12.67 15.15
N SER A 206 -1.69 13.12 15.26
CA SER A 206 -1.05 13.96 14.25
C SER A 206 -0.78 13.23 12.93
N GLU A 207 -0.59 11.92 12.94
CA GLU A 207 -0.41 11.14 11.71
C GLU A 207 -1.76 10.79 11.07
N LEU A 208 -2.81 10.64 11.89
CA LEU A 208 -4.15 10.33 11.43
C LEU A 208 -4.93 11.56 10.97
N ASN A 209 -4.44 12.78 11.22
CA ASN A 209 -5.13 14.02 10.84
C ASN A 209 -5.30 14.18 9.33
N GLU A 210 -4.53 13.44 8.53
CA GLU A 210 -4.65 13.43 7.09
C GLU A 210 -5.89 12.65 6.64
N LEU A 211 -6.35 11.69 7.44
CA LEU A 211 -7.52 10.86 7.15
C LEU A 211 -8.83 11.58 7.49
N SER A 212 -9.89 11.18 6.80
CA SER A 212 -11.25 11.64 7.05
C SER A 212 -12.06 10.60 7.82
N ALA A 213 -13.07 11.05 8.57
CA ALA A 213 -14.06 10.17 9.16
C ALA A 213 -14.74 9.31 8.08
N SER A 214 -14.91 8.02 8.34
CA SER A 214 -15.38 7.05 7.37
C SER A 214 -15.96 5.82 8.07
N GLY A 215 -17.17 5.42 7.68
CA GLY A 215 -17.84 4.20 8.19
C GLY A 215 -17.37 2.91 7.52
N THR A 216 -16.46 3.01 6.54
CA THR A 216 -15.95 1.88 5.75
C THR A 216 -14.43 1.91 5.61
N ALA A 217 -13.75 2.43 6.63
CA ALA A 217 -12.31 2.47 6.67
C ALA A 217 -11.73 1.07 6.86
N LEU A 218 -10.42 0.95 6.65
CA LEU A 218 -9.72 -0.31 6.71
C LEU A 218 -8.39 -0.16 7.45
N VAL A 219 -8.10 -1.13 8.30
CA VAL A 219 -6.74 -1.38 8.81
C VAL A 219 -6.20 -2.67 8.25
N GLN A 220 -4.90 -2.70 8.02
CA GLN A 220 -4.23 -3.88 7.51
C GLN A 220 -2.86 -4.03 8.15
N VAL A 221 -2.46 -5.27 8.37
CA VAL A 221 -1.09 -5.63 8.67
C VAL A 221 -0.62 -6.67 7.67
N ALA A 222 0.52 -6.41 7.06
CA ALA A 222 1.16 -7.28 6.08
C ALA A 222 2.52 -7.73 6.63
N ALA A 223 2.66 -9.02 6.88
CA ALA A 223 3.94 -9.62 7.16
C ALA A 223 4.60 -10.02 5.85
N TYR A 224 5.76 -9.46 5.55
CA TYR A 224 6.45 -9.75 4.29
C TYR A 224 7.93 -10.06 4.47
N ASN A 225 8.45 -10.75 3.47
CA ASN A 225 9.88 -10.80 3.19
C ASN A 225 10.11 -10.55 1.71
N SER A 226 11.33 -10.11 1.38
CA SER A 226 11.71 -9.91 -0.01
C SER A 226 13.13 -10.36 -0.30
N GLU A 227 13.35 -10.75 -1.54
CA GLU A 227 14.66 -11.01 -2.11
C GLU A 227 14.72 -10.44 -3.53
N SER A 228 15.93 -10.33 -4.09
CA SER A 228 16.08 -9.91 -5.48
C SER A 228 17.08 -10.80 -6.21
N GLN A 229 16.90 -10.89 -7.52
CA GLN A 229 17.81 -11.59 -8.42
C GLN A 229 17.90 -10.84 -9.75
N THR A 230 19.08 -10.88 -10.39
CA THR A 230 19.30 -10.25 -11.69
C THR A 230 19.25 -11.30 -12.81
N PHE A 231 18.39 -11.08 -13.80
CA PHE A 231 18.27 -11.92 -14.99
C PHE A 231 18.48 -11.07 -16.24
N GLY A 232 19.45 -11.42 -17.09
CA GLY A 232 19.72 -10.67 -18.32
C GLY A 232 20.06 -9.19 -18.09
N GLY A 233 20.61 -8.84 -16.93
CA GLY A 233 20.91 -7.45 -16.54
C GLY A 233 19.72 -6.67 -15.96
N LYS A 234 18.56 -7.31 -15.79
CA LYS A 234 17.35 -6.74 -15.17
C LYS A 234 17.19 -7.23 -13.73
N LYS A 235 16.98 -6.32 -12.79
CA LYS A 235 16.82 -6.66 -11.36
C LYS A 235 15.35 -6.90 -11.03
N ILE A 236 15.04 -8.11 -10.57
CA ILE A 236 13.69 -8.54 -10.22
C ILE A 236 13.60 -8.74 -8.72
N TYR A 237 12.57 -8.17 -8.08
CA TYR A 237 12.24 -8.40 -6.69
C TYR A 237 11.11 -9.42 -6.55
N PHE A 238 11.29 -10.32 -5.60
CA PHE A 238 10.31 -11.33 -5.21
C PHE A 238 9.84 -11.01 -3.80
N ILE A 239 8.53 -10.85 -3.63
CA ILE A 239 7.88 -10.53 -2.36
C ILE A 239 7.01 -11.72 -1.97
N ASN A 240 7.17 -12.18 -0.74
CA ASN A 240 6.25 -13.11 -0.12
C ASN A 240 5.55 -12.40 1.02
N GLU A 241 4.22 -12.43 1.02
CA GLU A 241 3.42 -11.62 1.93
C GLU A 241 2.24 -12.42 2.50
N THR A 242 1.95 -12.22 3.78
CA THR A 242 0.68 -12.62 4.38
C THR A 242 0.00 -11.40 4.98
N VAL A 243 -1.31 -11.30 4.80
CA VAL A 243 -2.07 -10.09 5.12
C VAL A 243 -3.26 -10.42 6.00
N ASP A 244 -3.51 -9.58 7.00
CA ASP A 244 -4.77 -9.55 7.75
C ASP A 244 -5.37 -8.13 7.69
N SER A 245 -6.62 -8.01 7.27
CA SER A 245 -7.28 -6.71 7.03
C SER A 245 -8.64 -6.65 7.70
N LYS A 246 -8.90 -5.62 8.50
CA LYS A 246 -10.14 -5.43 9.27
C LYS A 246 -10.84 -4.15 8.85
N PHE A 247 -12.16 -4.22 8.64
CA PHE A 247 -12.99 -3.02 8.47
C PHE A 247 -13.19 -2.32 9.81
N VAL A 248 -13.11 -1.00 9.80
CA VAL A 248 -13.24 -0.16 10.99
C VAL A 248 -14.04 1.11 10.65
N THR A 249 -14.54 1.77 11.69
CA THR A 249 -15.11 3.11 11.60
C THR A 249 -14.10 4.13 12.12
N LEU A 250 -13.83 5.18 11.33
CA LEU A 250 -13.05 6.34 11.74
C LEU A 250 -14.00 7.48 12.11
N ASN A 251 -13.84 8.01 13.32
CA ASN A 251 -14.60 9.13 13.88
C ASN A 251 -13.73 10.35 14.14
#